data_AF-A0A4Q9V3U3-F1
#
_entry.id   AF-A0A4Q9V3U3-F1
#
_cell.length_a   1.000
_cell.length_b   1.000
_cell.length_c   1.000
_cell.angle_alpha   90.00
_cell.angle_beta   90.00
_cell.angle_gamma   90.00
#
_symmetry.space_group_name_H-M   'P 1'
#
loop_
_entity.id
_entity.type
_entity.pdbx_description
1 polymer ?
#
loop_
_entity_poly.entity_id
_entity_poly.type
_entity_poly.pdbx_seq_one_letter_code
_entity_poly.pdbx_strand_id
1 'polypeptide(L)'
;MQKTAVQILLGLVLGAITGAIGSIVQAGIWTLPWGGLVLAGAIVVAGTWFSYEIGAIVASFAYVLAMFSVTALLFFFSPSNDVLTLAQDYRAHAWILGSVVLSVATMIGLDVIRRRRSAQRVDDDAVATRVGSEQITAEQVAGEYVSVGESATEAGTTDWAGTEPIEPKQGEAKQI
;
A
#
# COMPACT_ATOMS: atom_id res chain seq x y z
N MET A 1 1.46 17.91 -19.16
CA MET A 1 0.55 17.25 -20.13
C MET A 1 1.17 16.05 -20.84
N GLN A 2 2.41 16.12 -21.37
CA GLN A 2 3.02 15.01 -22.12
C GLN A 2 3.16 13.69 -21.32
N LYS A 3 3.54 13.74 -20.03
CA LYS A 3 3.71 12.54 -19.19
C LYS A 3 2.39 11.74 -19.03
N THR A 4 1.27 12.42 -18.84
CA THR A 4 -0.05 11.80 -18.70
C THR A 4 -0.51 11.15 -20.00
N ALA A 5 -0.28 11.80 -21.14
CA ALA A 5 -0.61 11.25 -22.45
C ALA A 5 0.16 9.94 -22.73
N VAL A 6 1.45 9.90 -22.40
CA VAL A 6 2.28 8.69 -22.55
C VAL A 6 1.78 7.56 -21.64
N GLN A 7 1.42 7.85 -20.39
CA GLN A 7 0.85 6.87 -19.46
C GLN A 7 -0.48 6.28 -19.96
N ILE A 8 -1.36 7.12 -20.50
CA ILE A 8 -2.62 6.68 -21.11
C ILE A 8 -2.34 5.78 -22.31
N LEU A 9 -1.43 6.20 -23.20
CA LEU A 9 -1.11 5.45 -24.41
C LEU A 9 -0.50 4.08 -24.08
N LEU A 10 0.39 4.00 -23.09
CA LEU A 10 0.93 2.73 -22.60
C LEU A 10 -0.16 1.84 -21.99
N GLY A 11 -1.06 2.43 -21.18
CA GLY A 11 -2.22 1.72 -20.64
C GLY A 11 -3.10 1.13 -21.75
N LEU A 12 -3.43 1.94 -22.77
CA LEU A 12 -4.23 1.51 -23.92
C LEU A 12 -3.57 0.37 -24.69
N VAL A 13 -2.27 0.49 -25.02
CA VAL A 13 -1.55 -0.56 -25.77
C VAL A 13 -1.51 -1.87 -24.98
N LEU A 14 -1.19 -1.79 -23.69
CA LEU A 14 -1.12 -2.96 -22.82
C LEU A 14 -2.50 -3.62 -22.65
N GLY A 15 -3.55 -2.80 -22.51
CA GLY A 15 -4.93 -3.26 -22.43
C GLY A 15 -5.36 -3.97 -23.71
N ALA A 16 -5.06 -3.37 -24.87
CA ALA A 16 -5.37 -3.96 -26.17
C ALA A 16 -4.69 -5.32 -26.37
N ILE A 17 -3.38 -5.41 -26.06
CA ILE A 17 -2.62 -6.66 -26.14
C ILE A 17 -3.22 -7.71 -25.20
N THR A 18 -3.54 -7.32 -23.97
CA THR A 18 -4.12 -8.26 -23.00
C THR A 18 -5.51 -8.73 -23.41
N GLY A 19 -6.36 -7.85 -23.95
CA GLY A 19 -7.68 -8.20 -24.47
C GLY A 19 -7.59 -9.19 -25.63
N ALA A 20 -6.64 -9.00 -26.55
CA ALA A 20 -6.40 -9.92 -27.64
C ALA A 20 -5.88 -11.28 -27.16
N ILE A 21 -4.82 -11.30 -26.36
CA ILE A 21 -4.22 -12.54 -25.84
C ILE A 21 -5.21 -13.28 -24.95
N GLY A 22 -5.89 -12.59 -24.04
CA GLY A 22 -6.87 -13.20 -23.14
C GLY A 22 -8.02 -13.86 -23.89
N SER A 23 -8.49 -13.25 -24.98
CA SER A 23 -9.54 -13.82 -25.83
C SER A 23 -9.09 -15.10 -26.55
N ILE A 24 -7.80 -15.24 -26.86
CA ILE A 24 -7.22 -16.47 -27.43
C ILE A 24 -7.01 -17.52 -26.33
N VAL A 25 -6.39 -17.12 -25.21
CA VAL A 25 -6.00 -18.02 -24.12
C VAL A 25 -7.22 -18.62 -23.42
N GLN A 26 -8.31 -17.87 -23.29
CA GLN A 26 -9.52 -18.35 -22.62
C GLN A 26 -10.18 -19.53 -23.34
N ALA A 27 -9.98 -19.66 -24.66
CA ALA A 27 -10.42 -20.84 -25.43
C ALA A 27 -9.70 -22.13 -24.98
N GLY A 28 -8.55 -22.00 -24.31
CA GLY A 28 -7.86 -23.06 -23.59
C GLY A 28 -6.98 -23.98 -24.45
N ILE A 29 -6.01 -24.61 -23.80
CA ILE A 29 -5.29 -25.77 -24.32
C ILE A 29 -6.13 -27.02 -23.99
N TRP A 30 -6.26 -27.91 -24.98
CA TRP A 30 -7.20 -29.03 -25.17
C TRP A 30 -7.50 -30.00 -24.00
N THR A 31 -6.97 -29.82 -22.79
CA THR A 31 -7.10 -30.81 -21.69
C THR A 31 -7.75 -30.31 -20.41
N LEU A 32 -7.89 -28.99 -20.16
CA LEU A 32 -8.54 -28.45 -18.96
C LEU A 32 -9.62 -27.42 -19.28
N PRO A 33 -10.91 -27.69 -18.96
CA PRO A 33 -12.02 -26.83 -19.35
C PRO A 33 -11.97 -25.42 -18.73
N TRP A 34 -11.31 -25.27 -17.58
CA TRP A 34 -11.16 -23.99 -16.86
C TRP A 34 -9.73 -23.43 -16.90
N GLY A 35 -8.76 -24.21 -17.40
CA GLY A 35 -7.34 -23.81 -17.38
C GLY A 35 -7.08 -22.55 -18.20
N GLY A 36 -7.73 -22.43 -19.36
CA GLY A 36 -7.67 -21.22 -20.19
C GLY A 36 -8.20 -19.99 -19.48
N LEU A 37 -9.35 -20.10 -18.80
CA LEU A 37 -9.98 -19.00 -18.07
C LEU A 37 -9.13 -18.52 -16.88
N VAL A 38 -8.57 -19.45 -16.10
CA VAL A 38 -7.70 -19.11 -14.96
C VAL A 38 -6.43 -18.41 -15.45
N LEU A 39 -5.81 -18.93 -16.52
CA LEU A 39 -4.61 -18.32 -17.09
C LEU A 39 -4.90 -16.94 -17.69
N ALA A 40 -5.99 -16.80 -18.44
CA ALA A 40 -6.41 -15.52 -18.98
C ALA A 40 -6.71 -14.50 -17.86
N GLY A 41 -7.35 -14.94 -16.78
CA GLY A 41 -7.56 -14.13 -15.57
C GLY A 41 -6.24 -13.69 -14.93
N ALA A 42 -5.27 -14.59 -14.80
CA ALA A 42 -3.96 -14.26 -14.26
C ALA A 42 -3.22 -13.20 -15.11
N ILE A 43 -3.34 -13.28 -16.44
CA ILE A 43 -2.79 -12.28 -17.37
C ILE A 43 -3.46 -10.91 -17.14
N VAL A 44 -4.78 -10.88 -16.95
CA VAL A 44 -5.52 -9.63 -16.67
C VAL A 44 -5.09 -9.01 -15.34
N VAL A 45 -4.97 -9.81 -14.28
CA VAL A 45 -4.51 -9.33 -12.96
C VAL A 45 -3.09 -8.77 -13.06
N ALA A 46 -2.17 -9.51 -13.72
CA ALA A 46 -0.79 -9.08 -13.91
C ALA A 46 -0.69 -7.81 -14.75
N GLY A 47 -1.46 -7.71 -15.84
CA GLY A 47 -1.51 -6.53 -16.69
C GLY A 47 -2.09 -5.32 -15.97
N THR A 48 -3.14 -5.51 -15.17
CA THR A 48 -3.73 -4.45 -14.34
C THR A 48 -2.74 -3.94 -13.31
N TRP A 49 -2.03 -4.84 -12.61
CA TRP A 49 -0.95 -4.50 -11.67
C TRP A 49 0.16 -3.69 -12.36
N PHE A 50 0.67 -4.19 -13.48
CA PHE A 50 1.77 -3.54 -14.20
C PHE A 50 1.38 -2.15 -14.71
N SER A 51 0.16 -2.01 -15.23
CA SER A 51 -0.40 -0.72 -15.66
C SER A 51 -0.51 0.28 -14.49
N TYR A 52 -0.92 -0.22 -13.32
CA TYR A 52 -1.04 0.59 -12.10
C TYR A 52 0.32 1.10 -11.62
N GLU A 53 1.38 0.31 -11.76
CA GLU A 53 2.73 0.71 -11.38
C GLU A 53 3.27 1.84 -12.29
N ILE A 54 2.95 1.80 -13.59
CA ILE A 54 3.45 2.78 -14.58
C ILE A 54 2.78 4.16 -14.45
N GLY A 55 1.46 4.18 -14.30
CA GLY A 55 0.69 5.42 -14.41
C GLY A 55 -0.40 5.59 -13.36
N ALA A 56 -0.29 4.86 -12.25
CA ALA A 56 -1.29 4.83 -11.20
C ALA A 56 -2.69 4.55 -11.80
N ILE A 57 -3.72 5.21 -11.28
CA ILE A 57 -5.10 4.93 -11.64
C ILE A 57 -5.44 5.30 -13.10
N VAL A 58 -4.76 6.30 -13.67
CA VAL A 58 -5.07 6.80 -15.03
C VAL A 58 -4.68 5.77 -16.09
N ALA A 59 -3.48 5.18 -15.97
CA ALA A 59 -3.04 4.13 -16.89
C ALA A 59 -3.86 2.85 -16.71
N SER A 60 -4.18 2.45 -15.48
CA SER A 60 -5.04 1.29 -15.21
C SER A 60 -6.43 1.44 -15.79
N PHE A 61 -7.01 2.64 -15.71
CA PHE A 61 -8.33 2.89 -16.29
C PHE A 61 -8.31 2.80 -17.82
N ALA A 62 -7.29 3.38 -18.45
CA ALA A 62 -7.07 3.26 -19.89
C ALA A 62 -6.85 1.80 -20.32
N TYR A 63 -6.13 1.02 -19.51
CA TYR A 63 -5.93 -0.41 -19.70
C TYR A 63 -7.26 -1.19 -19.68
N VAL A 64 -8.10 -0.97 -18.66
CA VAL A 64 -9.41 -1.63 -18.53
C VAL A 64 -10.28 -1.32 -19.76
N LEU A 65 -10.34 -0.05 -20.16
CA LEU A 65 -11.13 0.39 -21.30
C LEU A 65 -10.65 -0.23 -22.61
N ALA A 66 -9.34 -0.24 -22.87
CA ALA A 66 -8.79 -0.85 -24.09
C ALA A 66 -8.97 -2.37 -24.11
N MET A 67 -8.75 -3.04 -22.97
CA MET A 67 -8.95 -4.48 -22.84
C MET A 67 -10.40 -4.85 -23.13
N PHE A 68 -11.35 -4.17 -22.48
CA PHE A 68 -12.78 -4.39 -22.72
C PHE A 68 -13.16 -4.08 -24.16
N SER A 69 -12.67 -2.97 -24.73
CA SER A 69 -12.99 -2.57 -26.10
C SER A 69 -12.46 -3.57 -27.12
N VAL A 70 -11.23 -4.07 -26.95
CA VAL A 70 -10.65 -5.08 -27.85
C VAL A 70 -11.34 -6.42 -27.69
N THR A 71 -11.62 -6.86 -26.46
CA THR A 71 -12.39 -8.08 -26.23
C THR A 71 -13.78 -7.95 -26.87
N ALA A 72 -14.50 -6.85 -26.63
CA ALA A 72 -15.79 -6.61 -27.27
C ALA A 72 -15.68 -6.59 -28.80
N LEU A 73 -14.68 -5.91 -29.37
CA LEU A 73 -14.46 -5.90 -30.82
C LEU A 73 -14.22 -7.32 -31.37
N LEU A 74 -13.41 -8.15 -30.72
CA LEU A 74 -13.12 -9.50 -31.21
C LEU A 74 -14.32 -10.45 -31.11
N PHE A 75 -15.20 -10.23 -30.13
CA PHE A 75 -16.40 -11.06 -29.94
C PHE A 75 -17.60 -10.59 -30.75
N PHE A 76 -17.78 -9.27 -30.92
CA PHE A 76 -18.96 -8.67 -31.58
C PHE A 76 -18.70 -8.21 -33.01
N PHE A 77 -17.44 -7.96 -33.41
CA PHE A 77 -17.08 -7.57 -34.76
C PHE A 77 -16.15 -8.61 -35.39
N SER A 78 -16.37 -8.88 -36.69
CA SER A 78 -15.62 -9.90 -37.44
C SER A 78 -14.10 -9.70 -37.34
N PRO A 79 -13.34 -10.80 -37.18
CA PRO A 79 -13.47 -12.00 -38.02
C PRO A 79 -14.37 -13.13 -37.48
N SER A 80 -14.70 -13.14 -36.18
CA SER A 80 -15.35 -14.28 -35.52
C SER A 80 -16.85 -14.39 -35.81
N ASN A 81 -17.58 -13.26 -35.86
CA ASN A 81 -19.04 -13.13 -36.01
C ASN A 81 -19.86 -14.35 -35.52
N ASP A 82 -19.56 -14.81 -34.31
CA ASP A 82 -20.08 -16.06 -33.78
C ASP A 82 -21.11 -15.76 -32.68
N VAL A 83 -21.98 -14.80 -32.95
CA VAL A 83 -23.00 -14.30 -31.99
C VAL A 83 -23.92 -15.44 -31.52
N LEU A 84 -24.14 -16.44 -32.38
CA LEU A 84 -24.91 -17.64 -32.06
C LEU A 84 -24.15 -18.61 -31.13
N THR A 85 -22.84 -18.72 -31.30
CA THR A 85 -21.96 -19.59 -30.50
C THR A 85 -21.64 -18.94 -29.16
N LEU A 86 -21.51 -17.61 -29.14
CA LEU A 86 -21.42 -16.79 -27.93
C LEU A 86 -22.65 -16.97 -27.04
N ALA A 87 -23.86 -16.97 -27.61
CA ALA A 87 -25.11 -17.15 -26.86
C ALA A 87 -25.23 -18.51 -26.16
N GLN A 88 -24.52 -19.53 -26.65
CA GLN A 88 -24.57 -20.90 -26.13
C GLN A 88 -23.36 -21.23 -25.22
N ASP A 89 -22.25 -20.49 -25.34
CA ASP A 89 -21.03 -20.78 -24.59
C ASP A 89 -20.94 -19.97 -23.28
N TYR A 90 -21.18 -20.65 -22.17
CA TYR A 90 -21.06 -20.07 -20.82
C TYR A 90 -19.64 -19.60 -20.50
N ARG A 91 -18.60 -20.15 -21.16
CA ARG A 91 -17.20 -19.78 -20.89
C ARG A 91 -16.87 -18.40 -21.42
N ALA A 92 -17.36 -18.08 -22.61
CA ALA A 92 -17.19 -16.76 -23.19
C ALA A 92 -17.90 -15.68 -22.36
N HIS A 93 -19.10 -15.97 -21.82
CA HIS A 93 -19.77 -15.09 -20.86
C HIS A 93 -18.96 -14.92 -19.56
N ALA A 94 -18.43 -16.02 -19.01
CA ALA A 94 -17.59 -16.00 -17.82
C ALA A 94 -16.29 -15.21 -18.06
N TRP A 95 -15.72 -15.26 -19.27
CA TRP A 95 -14.56 -14.47 -19.64
C TRP A 95 -14.89 -12.98 -19.76
N ILE A 96 -15.93 -12.61 -20.51
CA ILE A 96 -16.29 -11.20 -20.72
C ILE A 96 -16.62 -10.53 -19.39
N LEU A 97 -17.47 -11.15 -18.57
CA LEU A 97 -17.81 -10.61 -17.25
C LEU A 97 -16.63 -10.72 -16.28
N GLY A 98 -15.95 -11.87 -16.27
CA GLY A 98 -14.86 -12.16 -15.37
C GLY A 98 -13.68 -11.21 -15.56
N SER A 99 -13.24 -10.99 -16.80
CA SER A 99 -12.12 -10.08 -17.13
C SER A 99 -12.35 -8.66 -16.62
N VAL A 100 -13.55 -8.10 -16.80
CA VAL A 100 -13.91 -6.76 -16.30
C VAL A 100 -13.92 -6.76 -14.78
N VAL A 101 -14.60 -7.72 -14.15
CA VAL A 101 -14.69 -7.81 -12.68
C VAL A 101 -13.31 -7.98 -12.06
N LEU A 102 -12.47 -8.88 -12.59
CA LEU A 102 -11.12 -9.14 -12.10
C LEU A 102 -10.24 -7.90 -12.22
N SER A 103 -10.30 -7.20 -13.36
CA SER A 103 -9.49 -6.01 -13.60
C SER A 103 -9.91 -4.86 -12.68
N VAL A 104 -11.20 -4.59 -12.55
CA VAL A 104 -11.72 -3.55 -11.65
C VAL A 104 -11.42 -3.89 -10.19
N ALA A 105 -11.65 -5.14 -9.77
CA ALA A 105 -11.36 -5.58 -8.40
C ALA A 105 -9.87 -5.47 -8.08
N THR A 106 -9.00 -5.83 -9.03
CA THR A 106 -7.54 -5.66 -8.88
C THR A 106 -7.22 -4.17 -8.74
N MET A 107 -7.73 -3.31 -9.62
CA MET A 107 -7.47 -1.87 -9.56
C MET A 107 -7.88 -1.26 -8.21
N ILE A 108 -9.08 -1.59 -7.71
CA ILE A 108 -9.57 -1.13 -6.40
C ILE A 108 -8.71 -1.70 -5.27
N GLY A 109 -8.36 -2.99 -5.32
CA GLY A 109 -7.51 -3.63 -4.32
C GLY A 109 -6.15 -2.95 -4.20
N LEU A 110 -5.54 -2.60 -5.34
CA LEU A 110 -4.26 -1.88 -5.38
C LEU A 110 -4.35 -0.46 -4.87
N ASP A 111 -5.43 0.25 -5.16
CA ASP A 111 -5.67 1.58 -4.62
C ASP A 111 -5.82 1.53 -3.08
N VAL A 112 -6.60 0.58 -2.57
CA VAL A 112 -6.78 0.41 -1.11
C VAL A 112 -5.46 0.03 -0.43
N ILE A 113 -4.68 -0.90 -0.99
CA ILE A 113 -3.38 -1.30 -0.43
C ILE A 113 -2.42 -0.12 -0.41
N ARG A 114 -2.38 0.68 -1.49
CA ARG A 114 -1.50 1.85 -1.58
C ARG A 114 -1.88 2.91 -0.55
N ARG A 115 -3.18 3.21 -0.40
CA ARG A 115 -3.68 4.14 0.63
C ARG A 115 -3.32 3.70 2.04
N ARG A 116 -3.45 2.40 2.35
CA ARG A 116 -3.07 1.84 3.66
C ARG A 116 -1.57 1.99 3.94
N ARG A 117 -0.72 1.68 2.96
CA ARG A 117 0.75 1.85 3.10
C ARG A 117 1.15 3.31 3.24
N SER A 118 0.46 4.22 2.56
CA SER A 118 0.70 5.66 2.73
C SER A 118 0.34 6.14 4.13
N ALA A 119 -0.78 5.67 4.70
CA ALA A 119 -1.16 6.01 6.07
C ALA A 119 -0.14 5.48 7.09
N GLN A 120 0.29 4.22 6.97
CA GLN A 120 1.29 3.63 7.87
C GLN A 120 2.62 4.40 7.87
N ARG A 121 3.09 4.84 6.70
CA ARG A 121 4.32 5.63 6.62
C ARG A 121 4.23 6.97 7.36
N VAL A 122 3.07 7.62 7.28
CA VAL A 122 2.84 8.88 7.99
C VAL A 122 2.86 8.66 9.51
N ASP A 123 2.28 7.56 9.98
CA ASP A 123 2.31 7.19 11.40
C ASP A 123 3.74 6.85 11.86
N ASP A 124 4.50 6.08 11.07
CA ASP A 124 5.89 5.73 11.37
C ASP A 124 6.80 6.97 11.44
N ASP A 125 6.63 7.90 10.49
CA ASP A 125 7.37 9.17 10.46
C ASP A 125 7.01 10.03 11.69
N ALA A 126 5.72 10.10 12.05
CA ALA A 126 5.26 10.83 13.23
C ALA A 126 5.85 10.25 14.54
N VAL A 127 5.89 8.93 14.67
CA VAL A 127 6.52 8.24 15.80
C VAL A 127 8.03 8.53 15.85
N ALA A 128 8.73 8.46 14.70
CA ALA A 128 10.15 8.74 14.64
C ALA A 128 10.48 10.19 15.06
N THR A 129 9.69 11.18 14.62
CA THR A 129 9.85 12.57 15.09
C THR A 129 9.61 12.71 16.58
N ARG A 130 8.63 12.01 17.15
CA ARG A 130 8.34 12.08 18.58
C ARG A 130 9.47 11.50 19.41
N VAL A 131 9.93 10.30 19.08
CA VAL A 131 11.05 9.64 19.79
C VAL A 131 12.33 10.48 19.69
N GLY A 132 12.62 11.04 18.50
CA GLY A 132 13.74 11.96 18.33
C GLY A 132 13.62 13.22 19.21
N SER A 133 12.43 13.81 19.31
CA SER A 133 12.20 14.97 20.18
C SER A 133 12.33 14.65 21.68
N GLU A 134 11.93 13.46 22.11
CA GLU A 134 12.06 12.99 23.49
C GLU A 134 13.54 12.74 23.84
N GLN A 135 14.33 12.20 22.91
CA GLN A 135 15.78 12.02 23.11
C GLN A 135 16.54 13.35 23.21
N ILE A 136 16.24 14.32 22.33
CA ILE A 136 16.86 15.65 22.38
C ILE A 136 16.54 16.34 23.72
N THR A 137 15.31 16.20 24.20
CA THR A 137 14.89 16.76 25.49
C THR A 137 15.64 16.09 26.65
N ALA A 138 15.77 14.76 26.65
CA ALA A 138 16.50 14.04 27.68
C ALA A 138 18.00 14.40 27.70
N GLU A 139 18.62 14.59 26.54
CA GLU A 139 20.03 14.95 26.41
C GLU A 139 20.30 16.41 26.83
N GLN A 140 19.41 17.35 26.49
CA GLN A 140 19.49 18.73 26.99
C GLN A 140 19.32 18.79 28.50
N VAL A 141 18.36 18.06 29.06
CA VAL A 141 18.11 18.02 30.50
C VAL A 141 19.31 17.38 31.23
N ALA A 142 19.88 16.30 30.70
CA ALA A 142 21.08 15.67 31.27
C ALA A 142 22.31 16.59 31.21
N GLY A 143 22.51 17.33 30.11
CA GLY A 143 23.58 18.33 30.00
C GLY A 143 23.42 19.51 30.98
N GLU A 144 22.18 19.94 31.23
CA GLU A 144 21.89 21.00 32.20
C GLU A 144 22.21 20.57 33.64
N TYR A 145 21.87 19.35 34.03
CA TYR A 145 22.22 18.83 35.37
C TYR A 145 23.73 18.63 35.59
N VAL A 146 24.50 18.27 34.55
CA VAL A 146 25.97 18.17 34.65
C VAL A 146 26.60 19.55 34.81
N SER A 147 26.09 20.58 34.13
CA SER A 147 26.59 21.96 34.27
C SER A 147 26.29 22.59 35.64
N VAL A 148 25.16 22.22 36.27
CA VAL A 148 24.79 22.70 37.61
C VAL A 148 25.62 22.00 38.70
N GLY A 149 25.94 20.71 38.51
CA GLY A 149 26.78 19.94 39.43
C GLY A 149 28.23 20.43 39.54
N GLU A 150 28.79 21.00 38.46
CA GLU A 150 30.19 21.47 38.44
C GLU A 150 30.35 22.86 39.10
N SER A 151 29.27 23.66 39.14
CA SER A 151 29.25 24.96 39.83
C SER A 151 28.99 24.89 41.34
N ALA A 152 28.59 23.73 41.87
CA ALA A 152 28.27 23.56 43.29
C ALA A 152 29.46 23.05 44.14
N THR A 153 30.57 22.65 43.52
CA THR A 153 31.75 22.14 44.24
C THR A 153 32.80 23.19 44.63
N GLU A 154 32.62 24.47 44.26
CA GLU A 154 33.59 25.54 44.57
C GLU A 154 33.14 26.57 45.62
N ALA A 155 31.99 26.37 46.29
CA ALA A 155 31.53 27.26 47.34
C ALA A 155 31.23 26.52 48.64
N GLY A 156 32.20 26.51 49.56
CA GLY A 156 31.89 26.40 51.00
C GLY A 156 32.57 25.27 51.77
N THR A 157 33.90 25.22 51.79
CA THR A 157 34.61 24.63 52.94
C THR A 157 34.67 25.66 54.07
N THR A 158 33.65 25.67 54.93
CA THR A 158 33.76 26.28 56.27
C THR A 158 33.35 25.25 57.31
N ASP A 159 34.38 24.61 57.86
CA ASP A 159 34.60 24.41 59.29
C ASP A 159 33.46 24.89 60.21
N TRP A 160 32.72 23.96 60.82
CA TRP A 160 32.04 24.18 62.10
C TRP A 160 31.95 22.87 62.88
N ALA A 161 32.78 22.80 63.91
CA ALA A 161 32.69 21.86 65.00
C ALA A 161 31.43 22.08 65.85
N GLY A 162 30.76 20.97 66.22
CA GLY A 162 29.98 20.86 67.46
C GLY A 162 28.54 21.35 67.42
N THR A 163 27.58 20.41 67.45
CA THR A 163 26.52 20.34 68.48
C THR A 163 25.65 19.09 68.27
N GLU A 164 25.80 18.18 69.25
CA GLU A 164 24.89 17.16 69.82
C GLU A 164 24.03 16.20 68.95
N PRO A 165 24.00 14.90 69.32
CA PRO A 165 23.15 13.90 68.67
C PRO A 165 21.71 14.00 69.17
N ILE A 166 20.77 14.28 68.25
CA ILE A 166 19.34 14.23 68.56
C ILE A 166 18.86 12.78 68.51
N GLU A 167 18.48 12.30 69.68
CA GLU A 167 17.88 10.99 69.97
C GLU A 167 16.52 10.79 69.23
N PRO A 168 16.19 9.57 68.77
CA PRO A 168 14.99 9.33 67.96
C PRO A 168 13.72 9.28 68.82
N LYS A 169 12.72 10.11 68.50
CA LYS A 169 11.37 9.95 69.03
C LYS A 169 10.60 8.88 68.25
N GLN A 170 10.39 7.75 68.92
CA GLN A 170 9.33 6.78 68.68
C GLN A 170 7.93 7.40 68.85
N GLY A 171 6.96 6.93 68.06
CA GLY A 171 5.51 7.20 68.16
C GLY A 171 5.03 8.10 67.01
N GLU A 172 4.00 7.80 66.23
CA GLU A 172 2.83 6.96 66.42
C GLU A 172 2.41 6.34 65.09
N ALA A 173 2.08 5.05 65.12
CA ALA A 173 1.18 4.46 64.15
C ALA A 173 -0.23 5.00 64.42
N LYS A 174 -0.90 5.54 63.40
CA LYS A 174 -2.35 5.72 63.43
C LYS A 174 -2.96 5.06 62.21
N GLN A 175 -3.53 3.89 62.45
CA GLN A 175 -4.58 3.29 61.64
C GLN A 175 -5.78 4.24 61.61
N ILE A 176 -6.28 4.56 60.42
CA ILE A 176 -7.72 4.50 60.07
C ILE A 176 -7.80 4.08 58.61
#